data_AF-A0A2M8AXL6-F1
#
_entry.id   AF-A0A2M8AXL6-F1
#
_cell.length_a   1.000
_cell.length_b   1.000
_cell.length_c   1.000
_cell.angle_alpha   90.00
_cell.angle_beta   90.00
_cell.angle_gamma   90.00
#
_symmetry.space_group_name_H-M   'P 1'
#
loop_
_entity.id
_entity.type
_entity.pdbx_description
1 polymer ?
#
loop_
_entity_poly.entity_id
_entity_poly.type
_entity_poly.pdbx_seq_one_letter_code
_entity_poly.pdbx_strand_id
1 'polypeptide(L)' 'DPGASHRRALDNGARELSPLALRDWGHEAAYCLDLDGHVLAFAREK' A
#
# COMPACT_ATOMS: atom_id res chain seq x y z
N ASP A 1 3.50 -9.78 4.35
CA ASP A 1 2.94 -9.69 2.99
C ASP A 1 2.40 -8.28 2.77
N PRO A 2 2.87 -7.53 1.76
CA PRO A 2 2.47 -6.14 1.56
C PRO A 2 0.99 -5.99 1.20
N GLY A 3 0.40 -6.94 0.46
CA GLY A 3 -1.02 -6.93 0.12
C GLY A 3 -1.92 -7.08 1.35
N ALA A 4 -1.58 -8.02 2.25
CA ALA A 4 -2.31 -8.21 3.50
C ALA A 4 -2.21 -6.98 4.42
N SER A 5 -1.03 -6.37 4.55
CA SER A 5 -0.85 -5.16 5.36
C SER A 5 -1.60 -3.96 4.77
N HIS A 6 -1.57 -3.79 3.45
CA HIS A 6 -2.30 -2.74 2.74
C HIS A 6 -3.81 -2.92 2.90
N ARG A 7 -4.34 -4.13 2.69
CA ARG A 7 -5.76 -4.43 2.94
C ARG A 7 -6.17 -4.14 4.38
N ARG A 8 -5.36 -4.54 5.35
CA ARG A 8 -5.62 -4.21 6.76
C ARG A 8 -5.70 -2.71 7.01
N ALA A 9 -4.85 -1.91 6.36
CA ALA A 9 -4.90 -0.46 6.49
C ALA A 9 -6.23 0.09 5.94
N LEU A 10 -6.65 -0.37 4.75
CA LEU A 10 -7.93 0.02 4.14
C LEU A 10 -9.13 -0.37 5.02
N ASP A 11 -9.12 -1.58 5.57
CA ASP A 11 -10.17 -2.08 6.47
C ASP A 11 -10.29 -1.23 7.76
N ASN A 12 -9.23 -0.51 8.14
CA ASN A 12 -9.20 0.40 9.29
C ASN A 12 -9.42 1.88 8.91
N GLY A 13 -9.88 2.16 7.68
CA GLY A 13 -10.25 3.51 7.24
C GLY A 13 -9.16 4.27 6.50
N ALA A 14 -8.04 3.64 6.16
CA ALA A 14 -7.07 4.25 5.25
C ALA A 14 -7.69 4.44 3.85
N ARG A 15 -7.34 5.52 3.17
CA ARG A 15 -7.80 5.80 1.80
C ARG A 15 -6.83 5.23 0.79
N GLU A 16 -7.29 4.31 -0.05
CA GLU A 16 -6.46 3.77 -1.12
C GLU A 16 -6.03 4.87 -2.11
N LEU A 17 -4.74 4.92 -2.43
CA LEU A 17 -4.18 5.78 -3.48
C LEU A 17 -3.80 4.97 -4.71
N SER A 18 -3.18 3.80 -4.50
CA SER A 18 -2.77 2.91 -5.58
C SER A 18 -2.71 1.47 -5.05
N PRO A 19 -3.36 0.51 -5.74
CA PRO A 19 -3.38 -0.88 -5.30
C PRO A 19 -1.99 -1.53 -5.42
N LEU A 20 -1.83 -2.72 -4.83
CA LEU A 20 -0.60 -3.51 -4.99
C LEU A 20 -0.40 -3.89 -6.46
N ALA A 21 0.68 -3.41 -7.05
CA ALA A 21 1.04 -3.71 -8.43
C ALA A 21 2.57 -3.72 -8.61
N LEU A 22 3.05 -4.48 -9.60
CA LEU A 22 4.44 -4.42 -10.05
C LEU A 22 4.73 -3.03 -10.63
N ARG A 23 5.79 -2.40 -10.14
CA ARG A 23 6.26 -1.09 -10.58
C ARG A 23 7.42 -1.23 -11.57
N ASP A 24 7.66 -0.16 -12.30
CA ASP A 24 8.72 -0.05 -13.32
C ASP A 24 10.13 -0.25 -12.76
N TRP A 25 10.34 0.04 -11.48
CA TRP A 25 11.58 -0.27 -10.74
C TRP A 25 11.66 -1.72 -10.22
N GLY A 26 10.72 -2.60 -10.59
CA GLY A 26 10.81 -4.04 -10.36
C GLY A 26 10.27 -4.57 -9.03
N HIS A 27 9.71 -3.72 -8.17
CA HIS A 27 9.09 -4.12 -6.90
C HIS A 27 7.57 -4.14 -7.01
N GLU A 28 6.90 -4.96 -6.19
CA GLU A 28 5.46 -4.83 -5.97
C GLU A 28 5.22 -3.82 -4.86
N ALA A 29 4.39 -2.80 -5.14
CA ALA A 29 4.10 -1.73 -4.19
C ALA A 29 2.62 -1.30 -4.21
N ALA A 30 2.07 -0.99 -3.03
CA ALA A 30 0.76 -0.42 -2.79
C ALA A 30 0.88 0.84 -1.94
N TYR A 31 -0.07 1.77 -2.10
CA TYR A 31 -0.06 3.07 -1.43
C TYR A 31 -1.45 3.42 -0.88
N CYS A 32 -1.49 4.01 0.30
CA CYS A 32 -2.70 4.59 0.89
C CYS A 32 -2.37 5.81 1.75
N LEU A 33 -3.39 6.62 2.06
CA LEU A 33 -3.31 7.62 3.13
C LEU A 33 -3.83 7.02 4.43
N ASP A 34 -3.10 7.22 5.51
CA ASP A 34 -3.62 6.94 6.86
C ASP A 34 -4.63 8.02 7.30
N LEU A 35 -5.16 7.88 8.52
CA LEU A 35 -6.14 8.78 9.11
C LEU A 35 -5.57 10.18 9.42
N ASP A 36 -4.26 10.29 9.59
CA ASP A 36 -3.55 11.55 9.84
C ASP A 36 -3.15 12.25 8.52
N GLY A 37 -3.32 11.57 7.38
CA GLY A 37 -2.99 12.08 6.05
C GLY A 37 -1.55 11.76 5.59
N HIS A 38 -0.82 10.89 6.27
CA HIS A 38 0.48 10.40 5.81
C HIS A 38 0.32 9.37 4.70
N VAL A 39 1.26 9.38 3.75
CA VAL A 39 1.34 8.35 2.71
C VAL A 39 2.10 7.14 3.24
N LEU A 40 1.43 5.99 3.27
CA LEU A 40 2.03 4.70 3.59
C LEU A 40 2.33 3.93 2.30
N ALA A 41 3.53 3.36 2.22
CA ALA A 41 3.96 2.48 1.13
C ALA A 41 4.16 1.06 1.66
N PHE A 42 3.49 0.09 1.05
CA PHE A 42 3.65 -1.33 1.32
C PHE A 42 4.34 -1.97 0.13
N ALA A 43 5.58 -2.44 0.30
CA ALA A 43 6.36 -2.98 -0.80
C ALA A 43 7.04 -4.31 -0.43
N ARG A 44 7.34 -5.12 -1.45
CA ARG A 44 8.26 -6.26 -1.36
C ARG A 44 9.15 -6.33 -2.60
N GLU A 45 10.34 -6.88 -2.40
CA GLU A 45 11.15 -7.42 -3.49
C GLU A 45 10.43 -8.61 -4.13
N LYS A 46 10.69 -8.82 -5.42
CA LYS A 46 10.06 -9.88 -6.20
C LYS A 46 10.72 -11.23 -5.96
#